data_AF-A0A0B7C4W4-F1
#
_entry.id   AF-A0A0B7C4W4-F1
#
_cell.length_a   1.000
_cell.length_b   1.000
_cell.length_c   1.000
_cell.angle_alpha   90.00
_cell.angle_beta   90.00
_cell.angle_gamma   90.00
#
_symmetry.space_group_name_H-M   'P 1'
#
loop_
_entity.id
_entity.type
_entity.pdbx_description
1 polymer ?
#
loop_
_entity_poly.entity_id
_entity_poly.type
_entity_poly.pdbx_seq_one_letter_code
_entity_poly.pdbx_strand_id
1 'polypeptide(L)' 'TARPPDPPSNVGVIAMTCHSLKVGWDPPKEHGSEIVGIRVECISLNPQNNHHVTVDVLPDCIMTEVT' A
#
# COMPACT_ATOMS: atom_id res chain seq x y z
N THR A 1 -13.53 -21.08 -12.23
CA THR A 1 -13.79 -19.70 -12.68
C THR A 1 -12.90 -18.78 -11.89
N ALA A 2 -12.14 -17.90 -12.55
CA ALA A 2 -11.30 -16.92 -11.85
C ALA A 2 -12.19 -15.87 -11.17
N ARG A 3 -11.75 -15.35 -10.02
CA ARG A 3 -12.41 -14.24 -9.30
C ARG A 3 -11.35 -13.19 -8.94
N PRO A 4 -11.77 -11.92 -8.74
CA PRO A 4 -10.85 -10.87 -8.33
C PRO A 4 -10.07 -11.26 -7.07
N PRO A 5 -8.80 -10.84 -6.94
CA PRO A 5 -8.00 -11.10 -5.75
C PRO A 5 -8.64 -10.43 -4.52
N ASP A 6 -8.37 -10.99 -3.33
CA ASP A 6 -8.72 -10.32 -2.09
C ASP A 6 -7.84 -9.07 -1.89
N PRO A 7 -8.35 -8.02 -1.22
CA PRO A 7 -7.54 -6.85 -0.90
C PRO A 7 -6.38 -7.21 0.05
N PRO A 8 -5.27 -6.45 0.02
CA PRO A 8 -4.23 -6.55 1.04
C PRO A 8 -4.82 -6.38 2.44
N SER A 9 -4.30 -7.16 3.40
CA SER A 9 -4.77 -7.16 4.78
C SER A 9 -3.73 -6.56 5.72
N ASN A 10 -4.12 -6.24 6.96
CA ASN A 10 -3.20 -5.75 8.00
C ASN A 10 -2.32 -4.56 7.57
N VAL A 11 -2.88 -3.65 6.77
CA VAL A 11 -2.19 -2.43 6.33
C VAL A 11 -1.89 -1.53 7.53
N GLY A 12 -0.63 -1.12 7.68
CA GLY A 12 -0.22 -0.25 8.78
C GLY A 12 1.16 0.35 8.61
N VAL A 13 1.49 1.32 9.48
CA VAL A 13 2.83 1.90 9.55
C VAL A 13 3.71 0.97 10.38
N ILE A 14 4.76 0.42 9.77
CA ILE A 14 5.70 -0.50 10.43
C ILE A 14 6.97 0.20 10.93
N ALA A 15 7.31 1.35 10.35
CA ALA A 15 8.38 2.22 10.82
C ALA A 15 8.13 3.67 10.39
N MET A 16 8.73 4.62 11.09
CA MET A 16 8.66 6.04 10.77
C MET A 16 10.02 6.67 11.00
N THR A 17 10.44 7.53 10.08
CA THR A 17 11.59 8.42 10.22
C THR A 17 11.10 9.86 10.35
N CYS A 18 12.03 10.82 10.46
CA CYS A 18 11.68 12.24 10.49
C CYS A 18 11.04 12.75 9.19
N HIS A 19 11.23 12.03 8.07
CA HIS A 19 10.82 12.47 6.74
C HIS A 19 10.09 11.40 5.93
N SER A 20 9.95 10.18 6.44
CA SER A 20 9.35 9.06 5.71
C SER A 20 8.54 8.15 6.62
N LEU A 21 7.52 7.51 6.04
CA LEU A 21 6.71 6.47 6.64
C LEU A 21 6.95 5.17 5.88
N LYS A 22 7.23 4.10 6.62
CA LYS A 22 7.26 2.76 6.05
C LYS A 22 5.92 2.09 6.29
N VAL A 23 5.19 1.84 5.22
CA VAL A 23 3.87 1.19 5.23
C VAL A 23 4.06 -0.27 4.86
N GLY A 24 3.43 -1.18 5.60
CA GLY A 24 3.45 -2.62 5.35
C GLY A 24 2.04 -3.21 5.34
N TRP A 25 1.88 -4.35 4.69
CA TRP A 25 0.63 -5.10 4.56
C TRP A 25 0.91 -6.60 4.36
N ASP A 26 -0.10 -7.43 4.60
CA ASP A 26 -0.08 -8.83 4.22
C ASP A 26 -0.40 -8.99 2.73
N PRO A 27 0.25 -9.94 2.03
CA PRO A 27 -0.01 -10.21 0.62
C PRO A 27 -1.50 -10.45 0.32
N PRO A 28 -2.02 -9.86 -0.76
CA PRO A 28 -3.36 -10.18 -1.26
C PRO A 28 -3.45 -11.66 -1.69
N LYS A 29 -4.64 -12.25 -1.55
CA LYS A 29 -4.88 -13.64 -1.93
C LYS A 29 -5.43 -13.74 -3.34
N GLU A 30 -4.73 -14.47 -4.20
CA GLU A 30 -5.13 -14.72 -5.59
C GLU A 30 -6.26 -15.77 -5.67
N HIS A 31 -7.23 -15.53 -6.55
CA HIS A 31 -8.35 -16.45 -6.82
C HIS A 31 -8.39 -16.87 -8.30
N GLY A 32 -7.21 -17.18 -8.86
CA GLY A 32 -7.04 -17.50 -10.28
C GLY A 32 -7.02 -16.28 -11.21
N SER A 33 -6.94 -15.07 -10.62
CA SER A 33 -6.63 -13.81 -11.31
C SER A 33 -5.30 -13.29 -10.80
N GLU A 34 -4.39 -13.00 -11.72
CA GLU A 34 -3.06 -12.48 -11.43
C GLU A 34 -3.13 -11.05 -10.89
N ILE A 35 -2.33 -10.78 -9.86
CA ILE A 35 -2.16 -9.44 -9.30
C ILE A 35 -1.01 -8.75 -10.02
N VAL A 36 -1.30 -7.64 -10.69
CA VAL A 36 -0.31 -6.93 -11.51
C VAL A 36 0.44 -5.83 -10.76
N GLY A 37 -0.04 -5.44 -9.58
CA GLY A 37 0.56 -4.40 -8.77
C GLY A 37 -0.32 -3.97 -7.60
N ILE A 38 0.27 -3.18 -6.71
CA ILE A 38 -0.38 -2.60 -5.54
C ILE A 38 -0.14 -1.09 -5.57
N ARG A 39 -1.17 -0.30 -5.27
CA ARG A 39 -1.06 1.16 -5.14
C ARG A 39 -1.28 1.55 -3.68
N VAL A 40 -0.34 2.30 -3.12
CA VAL A 40 -0.42 2.87 -1.78
C VAL A 40 -0.66 4.37 -1.90
N GLU A 41 -1.73 4.85 -1.28
CA GLU A 41 -2.09 6.27 -1.23
C GLU A 41 -2.03 6.76 0.22
N CYS A 42 -1.25 7.82 0.45
CA CYS A 42 -1.11 8.46 1.75
C CYS A 42 -1.62 9.89 1.65
N ILE A 43 -2.71 10.17 2.37
CA ILE A 43 -3.39 11.47 2.35
C ILE A 43 -3.22 12.11 3.73
N SER A 44 -2.69 13.32 3.75
CA SER A 44 -2.63 14.13 4.96
C SER A 44 -4.03 14.45 5.45
N LEU A 45 -4.27 14.14 6.72
CA LEU A 45 -5.51 14.50 7.41
C LEU A 45 -5.57 15.98 7.78
N ASN A 46 -4.45 16.70 7.71
CA ASN A 46 -4.41 18.13 8.02
C ASN A 46 -4.94 18.93 6.81
N PRO A 47 -6.11 19.61 6.92
CA PRO A 47 -6.69 20.36 5.80
C PRO A 47 -5.80 21.52 5.33
N GLN A 48 -4.90 22.01 6.19
CA GLN A 48 -3.98 23.10 5.87
C GLN A 48 -2.70 22.60 5.17
N ASN A 49 -2.43 21.30 5.20
CA ASN A 49 -1.28 20.68 4.57
C ASN A 49 -1.76 19.55 3.66
N ASN A 50 -2.04 19.88 2.41
CA ASN A 50 -2.51 18.93 1.41
C ASN A 50 -1.32 18.13 0.84
N HIS A 51 -0.88 17.14 1.61
CA HIS A 51 0.12 16.18 1.18
C HIS A 51 -0.58 14.90 0.72
N HIS A 52 -0.53 14.60 -0.58
CA HIS A 52 -1.02 13.35 -1.15
C HIS A 52 0.13 12.67 -1.90
N VAL A 53 0.53 11.49 -1.42
CA VAL A 53 1.58 10.69 -2.01
C VAL A 53 0.98 9.39 -2.52
N THR A 54 1.30 9.05 -3.76
CA THR A 54 0.91 7.79 -4.40
C THR A 54 2.17 7.02 -4.77
N VAL A 55 2.24 5.76 -4.36
CA VAL A 55 3.34 4.87 -4.67
C VAL A 55 2.78 3.59 -5.29
N ASP A 56 3.15 3.30 -6.53
CA ASP A 56 2.85 2.02 -7.18
C ASP A 56 4.01 1.04 -6.90
N VAL A 57 3.67 -0.17 -6.47
CA VAL A 57 4.64 -1.22 -6.15
C VAL A 57 4.29 -2.54 -6.84
N LEU A 58 5.29 -3.39 -6.95
CA LEU A 58 5.15 -4.73 -7.51
C LEU A 58 4.25 -5.61 -6.62
N PRO A 59 3.57 -6.62 -7.18
CA PRO A 59 2.62 -7.46 -6.44
C PRO A 59 3.27 -8.31 -5.33
N ASP A 60 4.57 -8.58 -5.43
CA ASP A 60 5.37 -9.30 -4.44
C ASP A 60 5.87 -8.41 -3.29
N CYS A 61 5.72 -7.08 -3.40
CA CYS A 61 6.09 -6.15 -2.34
C CYS A 61 5.03 -6.19 -1.23
N ILE A 62 5.52 -6.34 0.02
CA ILE A 62 4.69 -6.32 1.24
C ILE A 62 4.87 -5.02 2.04
N MET A 63 5.73 -4.13 1.56
CA MET A 63 6.01 -2.86 2.22
C MET A 63 6.56 -1.84 1.22
N THR A 64 6.37 -0.57 1.53
CA THR A 64 6.95 0.55 0.79
C THR A 64 7.30 1.71 1.72
N GLU A 65 8.22 2.56 1.27
CA GLU A 65 8.51 3.83 1.92
C GLU A 65 7.74 4.96 1.21
N VAL A 66 7.13 5.84 2.00
CA VAL A 66 6.35 7.00 1.57
C VAL A 66 7.00 8.24 2.17
N THR A 67 7.41 9.17 1.33
CA THR A 67 8.02 10.47 1.68
C THR A 67 7.16 11.62 1.25
#